data_AF-A0AAV9TB13-F1
#
_entry.id   AF-A0AAV9TB13-F1
#
_cell.length_a   1.000
_cell.length_b   1.000
_cell.length_c   1.000
_cell.angle_alpha   90.00
_cell.angle_beta   90.00
_cell.angle_gamma   90.00
#
_symmetry.space_group_name_H-M   'P 1'
#
loop_
_entity.id
_entity.type
_entity.pdbx_description
1 polymer ?
#
loop_
_entity_poly.entity_id
_entity_poly.type
_entity_poly.pdbx_seq_one_letter_code
_entity_poly.pdbx_strand_id
1 'polypeptide(L)'
;MFASIILTSLVAAGSARAAIAQGSWGIRADFSRCDSGTPLEVVLDGANGPSSPDYTPAPGIVDFKISSPFDGTLVIKVAGAVGLGSPYPPQQVGVHVFAEPTAGDPGVWANATVTPGLGHPAPISQISWNTRSDVTVAPVDGEVVSLETIFDGGSLEVFYL
;
A
#
# COMPACT_ATOMS: atom_id res chain seq x y z
N MET A 1 -10.35 -35.93 -44.10
CA MET A 1 -9.43 -35.87 -42.94
C MET A 1 -9.50 -34.45 -42.40
N PHE A 2 -10.17 -34.24 -41.27
CA PHE A 2 -10.30 -32.91 -40.66
C PHE A 2 -9.08 -32.67 -39.76
N ALA A 3 -8.28 -31.66 -40.08
CA ALA A 3 -7.12 -31.30 -39.28
C ALA A 3 -7.58 -30.46 -38.08
N SER A 4 -7.53 -31.06 -36.89
CA SER A 4 -7.70 -30.35 -35.62
C SER A 4 -6.48 -29.46 -35.38
N ILE A 5 -6.63 -28.15 -35.58
CA ILE A 5 -5.67 -27.17 -35.08
C ILE A 5 -6.04 -26.93 -33.62
N ILE A 6 -5.35 -27.62 -32.70
CA ILE A 6 -5.40 -27.28 -31.28
C ILE A 6 -4.64 -25.96 -31.13
N LEU A 7 -5.39 -24.87 -31.05
CA LEU A 7 -4.88 -23.56 -30.70
C LEU A 7 -4.53 -23.59 -29.20
N THR A 8 -3.28 -23.92 -28.88
CA THR A 8 -2.73 -23.74 -27.53
C THR A 8 -2.54 -22.26 -27.28
N SER A 9 -3.59 -21.58 -26.83
CA SER A 9 -3.51 -20.24 -26.28
C SER A 9 -2.77 -20.32 -24.94
N LEU A 10 -1.45 -20.23 -25.00
CA LEU A 10 -0.61 -19.99 -23.83
C LEU A 10 -0.90 -18.56 -23.38
N VAL A 11 -1.94 -18.37 -22.57
CA VAL A 11 -2.09 -17.14 -21.80
C VAL A 11 -1.06 -17.24 -20.68
N ALA A 12 0.18 -16.86 -21.00
CA ALA A 12 1.13 -16.45 -20.00
C ALA A 12 0.56 -15.17 -19.39
N ALA A 13 -0.28 -15.32 -18.36
CA ALA A 13 -0.53 -14.27 -17.38
C ALA A 13 0.78 -14.08 -16.60
N GLY A 14 1.80 -13.55 -17.31
CA GLY A 14 2.97 -13.00 -16.69
C GLY A 14 2.51 -11.78 -15.94
N SER A 15 2.30 -11.93 -14.63
CA SER A 15 2.31 -10.82 -13.70
C SER A 15 3.67 -10.16 -13.84
N ALA A 16 3.79 -9.23 -14.79
CA ALA A 16 4.93 -8.36 -14.94
C ALA A 16 4.94 -7.45 -13.71
N ARG A 17 5.54 -7.92 -12.62
CA ARG A 17 5.96 -7.02 -11.54
C ARG A 17 7.00 -6.12 -12.18
N ALA A 18 6.68 -4.83 -12.32
CA ALA A 18 7.63 -3.85 -12.80
C ALA A 18 8.95 -4.05 -12.02
N ALA A 19 10.06 -4.18 -12.73
CA ALA A 19 11.37 -4.29 -12.10
C ALA A 19 11.53 -3.10 -11.17
N ILE A 20 11.75 -3.37 -9.89
CA ILE A 20 11.87 -2.34 -8.87
C ILE A 20 13.23 -1.69 -9.07
N ALA A 21 13.21 -0.43 -9.52
CA ALA A 21 14.43 0.34 -9.65
C ALA A 21 15.00 0.60 -8.25
N GLN A 22 16.31 0.38 -8.10
CA GLN A 22 16.99 0.61 -6.84
C GLN A 22 16.75 2.04 -6.33
N GLY A 23 16.46 2.20 -5.04
CA GLY A 23 16.16 3.50 -4.42
C GLY A 23 14.83 4.11 -4.83
N SER A 24 13.97 3.40 -5.58
CA SER A 24 12.63 3.87 -5.95
C SER A 24 11.58 3.32 -4.99
N TRP A 25 10.80 4.24 -4.41
CA TRP A 25 9.84 3.92 -3.36
C TRP A 25 8.42 4.35 -3.73
N GLY A 26 7.45 3.53 -3.34
CA GLY A 26 6.03 3.83 -3.52
C GLY A 26 5.14 3.23 -2.45
N ILE A 27 3.88 3.67 -2.46
CA ILE A 27 2.81 3.12 -1.63
C ILE A 27 1.60 2.94 -2.54
N ARG A 28 1.03 1.75 -2.58
CA ARG A 28 -0.20 1.43 -3.30
C ARG A 28 -1.29 1.13 -2.29
N ALA A 29 -2.33 1.95 -2.27
CA ALA A 29 -3.53 1.75 -1.50
C ALA A 29 -4.63 1.15 -2.40
N ASP A 30 -5.13 -0.03 -2.07
CA ASP A 30 -6.15 -0.76 -2.81
C ASP A 30 -7.39 -0.98 -1.94
N PHE A 31 -8.39 -0.16 -2.16
CA PHE A 31 -9.74 -0.19 -1.62
C PHE A 31 -10.78 -0.55 -2.70
N SER A 32 -10.35 -1.22 -3.77
CA SER A 32 -11.25 -1.64 -4.88
C SER A 32 -12.28 -2.68 -4.47
N ARG A 33 -12.04 -3.34 -3.33
CA ARG A 33 -12.91 -4.35 -2.74
C ARG A 33 -13.86 -3.79 -1.68
N CYS A 34 -13.68 -2.52 -1.27
CA CYS A 34 -14.58 -1.87 -0.33
C CYS A 34 -15.94 -1.61 -0.97
N ASP A 35 -16.97 -1.47 -0.13
CA ASP A 35 -18.32 -1.13 -0.61
C ASP A 35 -18.33 0.19 -1.40
N SER A 36 -18.84 0.12 -2.63
CA SER A 36 -19.02 1.27 -3.52
C SER A 36 -20.06 2.29 -3.03
N GLY A 37 -20.88 1.93 -2.03
CA GLY A 37 -21.88 2.82 -1.44
C GLY A 37 -21.31 4.01 -0.67
N THR A 38 -20.04 3.93 -0.21
CA THR A 38 -19.36 5.01 0.50
C THR A 38 -18.14 5.46 -0.31
N PRO A 39 -18.12 6.70 -0.84
CA PRO A 39 -16.94 7.24 -1.51
C PRO A 39 -15.76 7.35 -0.53
N LEU A 40 -14.64 6.69 -0.85
CA LEU A 40 -13.43 6.68 -0.04
C LEU A 40 -12.31 7.49 -0.70
N GLU A 41 -11.45 8.07 0.13
CA GLU A 41 -10.27 8.83 -0.24
C GLU A 41 -9.11 8.37 0.65
N VAL A 42 -7.95 8.15 0.05
CA VAL A 42 -6.72 7.83 0.78
C VAL A 42 -5.82 9.05 0.78
N VAL A 43 -5.36 9.43 1.96
CA VAL A 43 -4.47 10.56 2.18
C VAL A 43 -3.13 10.03 2.68
N LEU A 44 -2.05 10.47 2.04
CA LEU A 44 -0.70 10.29 2.55
C LEU A 44 -0.22 11.62 3.13
N ASP A 45 -0.09 11.68 4.45
CA ASP A 45 0.48 12.82 5.17
C ASP A 45 1.96 12.54 5.48
N GLY A 46 2.87 13.37 4.99
CA GLY A 46 4.31 13.15 5.13
C GLY A 46 5.14 14.40 4.87
N ALA A 47 6.46 14.28 4.92
CA ALA A 47 7.42 15.41 4.92
C ALA A 47 7.30 16.41 3.74
N ASN A 48 6.67 16.02 2.62
CA ASN A 48 6.44 16.88 1.45
C ASN A 48 4.99 17.43 1.34
N GLY A 49 4.21 17.32 2.41
CA GLY A 49 2.81 17.75 2.47
C GLY A 49 1.82 16.67 1.98
N PRO A 50 0.52 16.88 2.23
CA PRO A 50 -0.51 15.92 1.84
C PRO A 50 -0.52 15.78 0.33
N SER A 51 -0.18 14.59 -0.14
CA SER A 51 -0.33 14.22 -1.55
C SER A 51 -1.71 13.60 -1.70
N SER A 52 -2.61 14.27 -2.42
CA SER A 52 -3.81 13.65 -2.98
C SER A 52 -3.64 13.68 -4.49
N PRO A 53 -3.64 12.53 -5.19
CA PRO A 53 -3.50 12.57 -6.63
C PRO A 53 -4.69 13.29 -7.26
N ASP A 54 -4.39 14.23 -8.15
CA ASP A 54 -5.34 14.73 -9.13
C ASP A 54 -5.78 13.56 -10.04
N TYR A 55 -6.98 13.03 -9.80
CA TYR A 55 -7.86 12.35 -10.77
C TYR A 55 -7.60 10.88 -11.22
N THR A 56 -8.68 10.24 -11.73
CA THR A 56 -8.98 8.82 -12.07
C THR A 56 -8.15 8.19 -13.24
N PRO A 57 -8.01 6.83 -13.40
CA PRO A 57 -9.07 5.80 -13.26
C PRO A 57 -8.70 4.43 -12.63
N ALA A 58 -9.42 4.04 -11.57
CA ALA A 58 -10.06 2.74 -11.31
C ALA A 58 -10.94 2.89 -10.05
N PRO A 59 -12.02 2.12 -9.84
CA PRO A 59 -12.65 2.07 -8.53
C PRO A 59 -11.63 1.53 -7.53
N GLY A 60 -11.15 2.39 -6.65
CA GLY A 60 -10.48 2.03 -5.41
C GLY A 60 -9.00 1.70 -5.44
N ILE A 61 -8.17 2.23 -6.36
CA ILE A 61 -6.70 2.07 -6.24
C ILE A 61 -6.00 3.42 -6.36
N VAL A 62 -5.06 3.70 -5.46
CA VAL A 62 -4.25 4.91 -5.44
C VAL A 62 -2.78 4.55 -5.25
N ASP A 63 -1.92 5.09 -6.12
CA ASP A 63 -0.47 4.93 -6.04
C ASP A 63 0.21 6.26 -5.67
N PHE A 64 1.06 6.22 -4.65
CA PHE A 64 1.92 7.32 -4.22
C PHE A 64 3.37 7.00 -4.55
N LYS A 65 4.08 7.99 -5.10
CA LYS A 65 5.54 7.93 -5.25
C LYS A 65 6.17 8.75 -4.13
N ILE A 66 7.11 8.15 -3.40
CA ILE A 66 7.81 8.79 -2.28
C ILE A 66 9.33 8.78 -2.53
N SER A 67 10.03 9.73 -1.92
CA SER A 67 11.51 9.84 -1.97
C SER A 67 12.11 9.25 -0.72
N SER A 68 13.26 8.56 -0.80
CA SER A 68 14.08 8.29 0.38
C SER A 68 14.90 9.54 0.76
N PRO A 69 15.02 9.90 2.04
CA PRO A 69 14.28 9.33 3.17
C PRO A 69 12.82 9.81 3.20
N PHE A 70 11.94 8.99 3.77
CA PHE A 70 10.52 9.32 3.93
C PHE A 70 10.05 8.96 5.35
N ASP A 71 9.23 9.83 5.92
CA ASP A 71 8.41 9.52 7.09
C ASP A 71 7.02 10.10 6.84
N GLY A 72 6.00 9.26 6.92
CA GLY A 72 4.63 9.66 6.68
C GLY A 72 3.63 8.61 7.11
N THR A 73 2.37 8.98 7.06
CA THR A 73 1.24 8.18 7.51
C THR A 73 0.17 8.15 6.43
N LEU A 74 -0.24 6.95 6.05
CA LEU A 74 -1.34 6.69 5.15
C LEU A 74 -2.64 6.49 5.95
N VAL A 75 -3.71 7.15 5.53
CA VAL A 75 -5.03 7.03 6.14
C VAL A 75 -6.10 6.94 5.06
N ILE A 76 -7.09 6.07 5.26
CA ILE A 76 -8.32 6.06 4.47
C ILE A 76 -9.44 6.78 5.22
N LYS A 77 -10.18 7.65 4.51
CA LYS A 77 -11.30 8.41 5.04
C LYS A 77 -12.45 8.47 4.04
N VAL A 78 -13.61 8.95 4.48
CA VAL A 78 -14.71 9.29 3.56
C VAL A 78 -14.28 10.47 2.69
N ALA A 79 -14.49 10.37 1.37
CA ALA A 79 -14.08 11.39 0.43
C ALA A 79 -14.74 12.74 0.73
N GLY A 80 -13.94 13.81 0.71
CA GLY A 80 -14.40 15.17 0.99
C GLY A 80 -14.74 15.46 2.46
N ALA A 81 -14.55 14.49 3.37
CA ALA A 81 -14.71 14.73 4.79
C ALA A 81 -13.62 15.67 5.33
N VAL A 82 -14.02 16.56 6.24
CA VAL A 82 -13.11 17.46 6.95
C VAL A 82 -12.26 16.67 7.95
N GLY A 83 -10.95 16.93 7.96
CA GLY A 83 -10.01 16.18 8.78
C GLY A 83 -10.00 14.70 8.40
N LEU A 84 -10.19 13.83 9.39
CA LEU A 84 -10.19 12.36 9.23
C LEU A 84 -11.59 11.77 9.00
N GLY A 85 -12.64 12.59 8.96
CA GLY A 85 -14.02 12.15 8.71
C GLY A 85 -14.69 11.34 9.83
N SER A 86 -14.05 11.21 11.00
CA SER A 86 -14.58 10.54 12.18
C SER A 86 -14.13 11.25 13.46
N PRO A 87 -14.94 11.26 14.54
CA PRO A 87 -14.50 11.73 15.86
C PRO A 87 -13.49 10.78 16.52
N TYR A 88 -13.34 9.56 16.01
CA TYR A 88 -12.34 8.59 16.47
C TYR A 88 -11.19 8.51 15.46
N PRO A 89 -9.95 8.27 15.92
CA PRO A 89 -8.83 8.09 15.01
C PRO A 89 -9.09 6.84 14.14
N PRO A 90 -8.92 6.95 12.81
CA PRO A 90 -8.95 5.80 11.91
C PRO A 90 -7.71 4.94 12.12
N GLN A 91 -7.73 3.75 11.54
CA GLN A 91 -6.54 2.93 11.38
C GLN A 91 -5.53 3.64 10.46
N GLN A 92 -4.25 3.51 10.77
CA GLN A 92 -3.18 4.26 10.09
C GLN A 92 -2.05 3.34 9.69
N VAL A 93 -1.41 3.61 8.56
CA VAL A 93 -0.14 2.96 8.18
C VAL A 93 0.98 3.98 8.21
N GLY A 94 1.81 3.93 9.25
CA GLY A 94 3.07 4.65 9.28
C GLY A 94 4.05 4.00 8.30
N VAL A 95 4.72 4.80 7.48
CA VAL A 95 5.72 4.36 6.52
C VAL A 95 6.99 5.14 6.75
N HIS A 96 8.07 4.43 7.04
CA HIS A 96 9.39 5.00 7.24
C HIS A 96 10.38 4.36 6.26
N VAL A 97 10.96 5.18 5.39
CA VAL A 97 12.02 4.79 4.45
C VAL A 97 13.30 5.47 4.88
N PHE A 98 14.32 4.67 5.21
CA PHE A 98 15.60 5.18 5.66
C PHE A 98 16.44 5.71 4.49
N ALA A 99 17.31 6.69 4.77
CA ALA A 99 18.27 7.21 3.79
C ALA A 99 19.35 6.17 3.42
N GLU A 100 19.68 5.32 4.38
CA GLU A 100 20.65 4.22 4.31
C GLU A 100 20.10 3.04 5.13
N PRO A 101 20.51 1.79 4.88
CA PRO A 101 19.98 0.66 5.62
C PRO A 101 20.38 0.75 7.09
N THR A 102 19.49 0.29 7.98
CA THR A 102 19.80 0.23 9.42
C THR A 102 20.99 -0.68 9.70
N ALA A 103 21.60 -0.52 10.88
CA ALA A 103 22.67 -1.40 11.33
C ALA A 103 22.14 -2.84 11.47
N GLY A 104 22.68 -3.77 10.68
CA GLY A 104 22.30 -5.18 10.65
C GLY A 104 22.82 -5.88 9.39
N ASP A 105 22.82 -7.21 9.37
CA ASP A 105 23.13 -8.01 8.18
C ASP A 105 22.02 -9.04 7.92
N PRO A 106 21.11 -8.80 6.95
CA PRO A 106 20.98 -7.58 6.13
C PRO A 106 20.33 -6.41 6.90
N GLY A 107 20.73 -5.18 6.59
CA GLY A 107 20.12 -3.96 7.14
C GLY A 107 18.74 -3.66 6.53
N VAL A 108 17.88 -2.99 7.30
CA VAL A 108 16.50 -2.66 6.90
C VAL A 108 16.48 -1.32 6.18
N TRP A 109 15.80 -1.26 5.03
CA TRP A 109 15.65 -0.05 4.21
C TRP A 109 14.32 0.68 4.42
N ALA A 110 13.27 -0.04 4.80
CA ALA A 110 12.01 0.58 5.19
C ALA A 110 11.20 -0.28 6.16
N ASN A 111 10.35 0.38 6.94
CA ASN A 111 9.37 -0.22 7.84
C ASN A 111 7.98 0.38 7.54
N ALA A 112 6.96 -0.46 7.56
CA ALA A 112 5.56 -0.07 7.58
C ALA A 112 4.90 -0.58 8.86
N THR A 113 4.17 0.28 9.56
CA THR A 113 3.51 -0.04 10.83
C THR A 113 2.03 0.29 10.76
N VAL A 114 1.18 -0.70 11.03
CA VAL A 114 -0.27 -0.49 11.16
C VAL A 114 -0.59 -0.16 12.61
N THR A 115 -1.12 1.03 12.85
CA THR A 115 -1.65 1.44 14.14
C THR A 115 -3.17 1.25 14.16
N PRO A 116 -3.73 0.56 15.16
CA PRO A 116 -5.16 0.31 15.24
C PRO A 116 -5.94 1.62 15.47
N GLY A 117 -7.18 1.66 15.02
CA GLY A 117 -8.09 2.80 15.21
C GLY A 117 -9.54 2.37 15.04
N LEU A 118 -10.48 3.19 15.52
CA LEU A 118 -11.91 2.87 15.54
C LEU A 118 -12.73 3.69 14.54
N GLY A 119 -12.13 4.74 13.95
CA GLY A 119 -12.81 5.65 13.04
C GLY A 119 -12.64 5.35 11.56
N HIS A 120 -12.17 4.15 11.19
CA HIS A 120 -11.87 3.82 9.80
C HIS A 120 -13.15 3.49 9.03
N PRO A 121 -13.38 4.10 7.85
CA PRO A 121 -14.52 3.74 7.00
C PRO A 121 -14.32 2.40 6.26
N ALA A 122 -13.08 1.93 6.16
CA ALA A 122 -12.71 0.63 5.62
C ALA A 122 -11.49 0.10 6.38
N PRO A 123 -11.56 -1.06 7.04
CA PRO A 123 -10.40 -1.66 7.70
C PRO A 123 -9.32 -2.08 6.70
N ILE A 124 -8.08 -2.01 7.14
CA ILE A 124 -6.95 -2.63 6.44
C ILE A 124 -7.08 -4.13 6.61
N SER A 125 -7.04 -4.85 5.50
CA SER A 125 -7.05 -6.31 5.46
C SER A 125 -5.64 -6.89 5.46
N GLN A 126 -4.70 -6.21 4.79
CA GLN A 126 -3.35 -6.69 4.60
C GLN A 126 -2.39 -5.56 4.22
N ILE A 127 -1.13 -5.66 4.66
CA ILE A 127 0.00 -4.95 4.08
C ILE A 127 1.09 -5.92 3.59
N SER A 128 1.80 -5.54 2.52
CA SER A 128 2.93 -6.28 1.97
C SER A 128 3.90 -5.38 1.20
N TRP A 129 5.19 -5.70 1.19
CA TRP A 129 6.13 -5.09 0.24
C TRP A 129 6.13 -5.91 -1.05
N ASN A 130 6.00 -5.27 -2.22
CA ASN A 130 5.96 -5.99 -3.49
C ASN A 130 7.27 -6.76 -3.83
N THR A 131 8.37 -6.42 -3.16
CA THR A 131 9.66 -7.12 -3.18
C THR A 131 9.60 -8.49 -2.49
N ARG A 132 8.60 -8.73 -1.64
CA ARG A 132 8.42 -9.96 -0.84
C ARG A 132 7.00 -10.49 -0.96
N SER A 133 6.83 -11.57 -1.74
CA SER A 133 5.55 -12.29 -1.80
C SER A 133 5.36 -13.32 -0.70
N ASP A 134 6.41 -13.59 0.07
CA ASP A 134 6.43 -14.57 1.15
C ASP A 134 5.97 -13.99 2.49
N VAL A 135 5.89 -12.66 2.62
CA VAL A 135 5.54 -11.98 3.86
C VAL A 135 4.38 -11.02 3.63
N THR A 136 3.27 -11.31 4.29
CA THR A 136 2.12 -10.43 4.39
C THR A 136 1.77 -10.27 5.86
N VAL A 137 1.25 -9.10 6.23
CA VAL A 137 0.80 -8.82 7.60
C VAL A 137 -0.65 -8.38 7.54
N ALA A 138 -1.52 -9.14 8.20
CA ALA A 138 -2.89 -8.72 8.47
C ALA A 138 -2.94 -7.98 9.81
N PRO A 139 -3.69 -6.87 9.92
CA PRO A 139 -3.87 -6.21 11.20
C PRO A 139 -4.58 -7.12 12.21
N VAL A 140 -4.22 -6.95 13.48
CA VAL A 140 -4.86 -7.62 14.61
C VAL A 140 -5.56 -6.57 15.47
N ASP A 141 -6.78 -6.86 15.91
CA ASP A 141 -7.60 -5.91 16.66
C ASP A 141 -6.89 -5.41 17.91
N GLY A 142 -6.72 -4.09 18.00
CA GLY A 142 -6.10 -3.43 19.15
C GLY A 142 -4.57 -3.56 19.23
N GLU A 143 -3.93 -4.19 18.25
CA GLU A 143 -2.48 -4.39 18.23
C GLU A 143 -1.78 -3.58 17.13
N VAL A 144 -0.56 -3.13 17.44
CA VAL A 144 0.33 -2.54 16.45
C VAL A 144 1.11 -3.66 15.78
N VAL A 145 1.06 -3.71 14.44
CA VAL A 145 1.81 -4.70 13.65
C VAL A 145 2.73 -3.99 12.67
N SER A 146 3.92 -4.55 12.43
CA SER A 146 4.93 -3.94 11.56
C SER A 146 5.49 -4.92 10.54
N LEU A 147 5.90 -4.38 9.40
CA LEU A 147 6.50 -5.09 8.29
C LEU A 147 7.72 -4.34 7.74
N GLU A 148 8.85 -5.03 7.66
CA GLU A 148 10.11 -4.46 7.21
C GLU A 148 10.54 -5.01 5.85
N THR A 149 11.37 -4.25 5.13
CA THR A 149 12.04 -4.68 3.92
C THR A 149 13.54 -4.40 3.99
N ILE A 150 14.32 -5.38 3.52
CA ILE A 150 15.78 -5.32 3.40
C ILE A 150 16.22 -4.96 1.97
N PHE A 151 15.26 -4.75 1.08
CA PHE A 151 15.51 -4.38 -0.32
C PHE A 151 15.55 -2.86 -0.47
N ASP A 152 16.54 -2.36 -1.22
CA ASP A 152 16.70 -0.95 -1.56
C ASP A 152 15.74 -0.56 -2.69
N GLY A 153 14.48 -0.30 -2.32
CA GLY A 153 13.39 0.06 -3.22
C GLY A 153 12.23 -0.91 -3.15
N GLY A 154 11.04 -0.44 -3.51
CA GLY A 154 9.81 -1.24 -3.52
C GLY A 154 8.55 -0.39 -3.40
N SER A 155 7.41 -1.04 -3.48
CA SER A 155 6.11 -0.44 -3.18
C SER A 155 5.46 -1.17 -2.01
N LEU A 156 5.01 -0.40 -1.01
CA LEU A 156 4.16 -0.92 0.05
C LEU A 156 2.74 -1.06 -0.49
N GLU A 157 2.23 -2.26 -0.57
CA GLU A 157 0.85 -2.56 -0.92
C GLU A 157 -0.01 -2.61 0.35
N VAL A 158 -1.08 -1.82 0.39
CA VAL A 158 -2.03 -1.72 1.48
C VAL A 158 -3.42 -2.03 0.93
N PHE A 159 -4.02 -3.12 1.39
CA PHE A 159 -5.33 -3.58 0.93
C PHE A 159 -6.40 -3.30 1.98
N TYR A 160 -7.55 -2.76 1.55
CA TYR A 160 -8.71 -2.46 2.38
C TYR A 160 -9.90 -3.34 2.00
N LEU A 161 -10.80 -3.59 2.95
CA LEU A 161 -12.04 -4.34 2.77
C LEU A 161 -13.22 -3.62 3.44
#